data_AF-A0A374AVR9-F1
#
_entry.id   AF-A0A374AVR9-F1
#
_cell.length_a   1.000
_cell.length_b   1.000
_cell.length_c   1.000
_cell.angle_alpha   90.00
_cell.angle_beta   90.00
_cell.angle_gamma   90.00
#
_symmetry.space_group_name_H-M   'P 1'
#
loop_
_entity.id
_entity.type
_entity.pdbx_description
1 polymer ?
#
loop_
_entity_poly.entity_id
_entity_poly.type
_entity_poly.pdbx_seq_one_letter_code
_entity_poly.pdbx_strand_id
1 'polypeptide(L)'
;MLISAILVALIAIGSQWWFSHAITRTWLYPIWAGFLVAVAMGEPVLGMKAAAYIQLTYLGWITAGGTMPGNLMVAGVFGTALTIISGASPNLAPTFAVPFSLLGILINQAYMTINSFWVHKADQYLEKGNIRGLRLMNYLPSGITATVLYGIPAFALVYFGGDFATNALKAIPEPMIAALNVVGALMPALGIAMLLSFLGKKKIVAFFFIGYFLTIYAKVDTMAVTVFAAAVAVLIYLFTGKSEQAAEAEQIETASPEEADVQTGGKKLLKKDLVKHFLLGYSSETCYNYERLQALGTTNAMVPIVRRLYETKEQQAKALKKYMVFFNTEPSWIGTVIHGVAASMEEQSANGADIDAEDINAVRTGLMGPMAGIGDTVSQGIAYPILAGIACSLALAGNVAGPILFEVAYKVLMIGMGYAMYMMGYKQGKSAIVKILSAGTLNRITEAFSIVGLMVVGNMAATRVNIKTPIAFKVGEVGINLQNILNSLLPGMLPLIATLLVWKLLSKKVKPTYIIVIIFVVGVITSLIGLLAVAS
;
A
#
# COMPACT_ATOMS: atom_id res chain seq x y z
N MET A 1 9.93 -29.17 -5.04
CA MET A 1 10.37 -28.19 -4.03
C MET A 1 11.39 -27.18 -4.57
N LEU A 2 12.48 -27.58 -5.26
CA LEU A 2 13.49 -26.64 -5.77
C LEU A 2 12.91 -25.51 -6.64
N ILE A 3 12.10 -25.86 -7.64
CA ILE A 3 11.48 -24.88 -8.56
C ILE A 3 10.61 -23.88 -7.78
N SER A 4 9.75 -24.38 -6.88
CA SER A 4 8.92 -23.52 -6.03
C SER A 4 9.77 -22.58 -5.17
N ALA A 5 10.88 -23.05 -4.60
CA ALA A 5 11.78 -22.20 -3.82
C ALA A 5 12.42 -21.09 -4.66
N ILE A 6 12.85 -21.39 -5.89
CA ILE A 6 13.39 -20.39 -6.83
C ILE A 6 12.31 -19.36 -7.19
N LEU A 7 11.11 -19.81 -7.53
CA LEU A 7 10.01 -18.92 -7.91
C LEU A 7 9.60 -18.02 -6.74
N VAL A 8 9.49 -18.55 -5.52
CA VAL A 8 9.19 -17.76 -4.33
C VAL A 8 10.30 -16.75 -4.02
N ALA A 9 11.57 -17.10 -4.23
CA ALA A 9 12.68 -16.15 -4.12
C ALA A 9 12.57 -15.00 -5.12
N LEU A 10 12.22 -15.28 -6.38
CA LEU A 10 11.99 -14.26 -7.40
C LEU A 10 10.79 -13.36 -7.05
N ILE A 11 9.73 -13.93 -6.48
CA ILE A 11 8.58 -13.17 -5.98
C ILE A 11 9.01 -12.26 -4.82
N ALA A 12 9.82 -12.75 -3.87
CA ALA A 12 10.36 -11.94 -2.78
C ALA A 12 11.20 -10.77 -3.29
N ILE A 13 12.08 -11.01 -4.28
CA ILE A 13 12.90 -9.97 -4.91
C ILE A 13 12.02 -8.95 -5.64
N GLY A 14 11.03 -9.40 -6.39
CA GLY A 14 10.10 -8.54 -7.11
C GLY A 14 9.18 -7.75 -6.19
N SER A 15 8.83 -8.29 -5.02
CA SER A 15 8.03 -7.59 -4.02
C SER A 15 8.77 -6.40 -3.42
N GLN A 16 10.11 -6.51 -3.28
CA GLN A 16 10.96 -5.37 -2.96
C GLN A 16 10.93 -4.38 -4.13
N TRP A 17 10.86 -3.07 -3.85
CA TRP A 17 10.65 -1.94 -4.80
C TRP A 17 11.70 -1.76 -5.91
N TRP A 18 12.45 -2.82 -6.20
CA TRP A 18 13.65 -2.85 -6.99
C TRP A 18 13.42 -2.60 -8.49
N PHE A 19 12.45 -3.23 -9.16
CA PHE A 19 12.39 -3.12 -10.63
C PHE A 19 11.62 -1.88 -11.12
N SER A 20 10.31 -1.87 -10.93
CA SER A 20 9.44 -0.78 -11.35
C SER A 20 8.07 -0.96 -10.73
N HIS A 21 7.57 0.08 -10.06
CA HIS A 21 6.23 0.10 -9.48
C HIS A 21 5.12 -0.15 -10.51
N ALA A 22 5.31 0.19 -11.79
CA ALA A 22 4.36 -0.16 -12.84
C ALA A 22 4.08 -1.67 -12.92
N ILE A 23 5.07 -2.50 -12.55
CA ILE A 23 4.96 -3.96 -12.53
C ILE A 23 4.78 -4.48 -11.11
N THR A 24 5.52 -3.95 -10.13
CA THR A 24 5.65 -4.59 -8.82
C THR A 24 4.96 -3.84 -7.68
N ARG A 25 4.30 -2.70 -7.91
CA ARG A 25 3.70 -1.93 -6.80
C ARG A 25 2.71 -2.76 -5.96
N THR A 26 1.90 -3.56 -6.62
CA THR A 26 0.92 -4.45 -6.01
C THR A 26 1.55 -5.66 -5.32
N TRP A 27 2.79 -6.02 -5.65
CA TRP A 27 3.53 -7.11 -5.03
C TRP A 27 3.99 -6.74 -3.61
N LEU A 28 3.88 -5.48 -3.21
CA LEU A 28 4.00 -5.05 -1.82
C LEU A 28 2.93 -5.70 -0.93
N TYR A 29 1.76 -5.99 -1.50
CA TYR A 29 0.57 -6.33 -0.73
C TYR A 29 0.37 -7.86 -0.65
N PRO A 30 0.17 -8.40 0.57
CA PRO A 30 0.01 -9.83 0.79
C PRO A 30 -0.99 -10.52 -0.13
N ILE A 31 -2.15 -9.91 -0.43
CA ILE A 31 -3.19 -10.54 -1.26
C ILE A 31 -2.68 -10.97 -2.64
N TRP A 32 -1.81 -10.17 -3.25
CA TRP A 32 -1.26 -10.47 -4.57
C TRP A 32 0.03 -11.27 -4.48
N ALA A 33 1.00 -10.83 -3.68
CA ALA A 33 2.28 -11.53 -3.55
C ALA A 33 2.12 -12.93 -2.96
N GLY A 34 1.25 -13.08 -1.95
CA GLY A 34 0.91 -14.38 -1.38
C GLY A 34 0.17 -15.28 -2.37
N PHE A 35 -0.70 -14.72 -3.22
CA PHE A 35 -1.30 -15.49 -4.32
C PHE A 35 -0.26 -15.99 -5.33
N LEU A 36 0.72 -15.15 -5.72
CA LEU A 36 1.82 -15.58 -6.58
C LEU A 36 2.65 -16.70 -5.93
N VAL A 37 2.92 -16.60 -4.62
CA VAL A 37 3.57 -17.66 -3.84
C VAL A 37 2.75 -18.94 -3.87
N ALA A 38 1.44 -18.83 -3.67
CA ALA A 38 0.52 -19.96 -3.68
C ALA A 38 0.54 -20.71 -5.02
N VAL A 39 0.53 -19.97 -6.13
CA VAL A 39 0.67 -20.53 -7.48
C VAL A 39 2.03 -21.19 -7.66
N ALA A 40 3.12 -20.54 -7.25
CA ALA A 40 4.48 -21.08 -7.35
C ALA A 40 4.69 -22.36 -6.53
N MET A 41 3.92 -22.53 -5.45
CA MET A 41 3.96 -23.70 -4.57
C MET A 41 2.91 -24.77 -4.91
N GLY A 42 2.04 -24.53 -5.89
CA GLY A 42 1.04 -25.49 -6.34
C GLY A 42 -0.26 -25.53 -5.52
N GLU A 43 -0.45 -24.62 -4.57
CA GLU A 43 -1.59 -24.57 -3.65
C GLU A 43 -2.35 -23.23 -3.74
N PRO A 44 -2.87 -22.85 -4.93
CA PRO A 44 -3.37 -21.50 -5.20
C PRO A 44 -4.54 -21.10 -4.31
N VAL A 45 -5.48 -22.00 -4.01
CA VAL A 45 -6.68 -21.68 -3.22
C VAL A 45 -6.33 -21.54 -1.74
N LEU A 46 -5.54 -22.48 -1.19
CA LEU A 46 -5.12 -22.46 0.21
C LEU A 46 -4.27 -21.21 0.49
N GLY A 47 -3.24 -20.98 -0.33
CA GLY A 47 -2.33 -19.86 -0.17
C GLY A 47 -2.99 -18.51 -0.43
N MET A 48 -3.93 -18.42 -1.38
CA MET A 48 -4.75 -17.20 -1.57
C MET A 48 -5.55 -16.85 -0.32
N LYS A 49 -6.20 -17.83 0.32
CA LYS A 49 -6.95 -17.58 1.56
C LYS A 49 -6.02 -17.14 2.68
N ALA A 50 -4.85 -17.76 2.80
CA ALA A 50 -3.83 -17.38 3.77
C ALA A 50 -3.36 -15.93 3.54
N ALA A 51 -3.04 -15.60 2.29
CA ALA A 51 -2.66 -14.27 1.85
C ALA A 51 -3.75 -13.22 2.16
N ALA A 52 -5.02 -13.56 2.01
CA ALA A 52 -6.14 -12.69 2.37
C ALA A 52 -6.23 -12.45 3.88
N TYR A 53 -6.07 -13.48 4.72
CA TYR A 53 -6.04 -13.29 6.18
C TYR A 53 -4.86 -12.41 6.63
N ILE A 54 -3.69 -12.61 6.03
CA ILE A 54 -2.52 -11.75 6.24
C ILE A 54 -2.89 -10.33 5.82
N GLN A 55 -3.38 -10.13 4.59
CA GLN A 55 -3.75 -8.82 4.06
C GLN A 55 -4.74 -8.07 4.97
N LEU A 56 -5.75 -8.75 5.50
CA LEU A 56 -6.74 -8.16 6.41
C LEU A 56 -6.12 -7.65 7.72
N THR A 57 -5.11 -8.35 8.23
CA THR A 57 -4.36 -7.93 9.43
C THR A 57 -3.63 -6.60 9.20
N TYR A 58 -3.13 -6.42 7.97
CA TYR A 58 -2.30 -5.29 7.56
C TYR A 58 -3.06 -4.21 6.78
N LEU A 59 -4.38 -4.34 6.65
CA LEU A 59 -5.16 -3.57 5.68
C LEU A 59 -5.08 -2.05 5.92
N GLY A 60 -4.99 -1.63 7.18
CA GLY A 60 -4.83 -0.21 7.54
C GLY A 60 -3.40 0.26 7.78
N TRP A 61 -2.39 -0.52 7.41
CA TRP A 61 -1.00 -0.12 7.59
C TRP A 61 -0.59 0.84 6.47
N ILE A 62 -0.36 2.10 6.85
CA ILE A 62 0.09 3.16 5.96
C ILE A 62 1.54 3.51 6.29
N THR A 63 2.36 3.61 5.26
CA THR A 63 3.74 4.06 5.33
C THR A 63 3.78 5.54 4.99
N ALA A 64 3.52 6.39 5.98
CA ALA A 64 3.62 7.84 5.82
C ALA A 64 5.07 8.29 6.02
N GLY A 65 5.59 9.08 5.07
CA GLY A 65 6.92 9.68 5.17
C GLY A 65 8.07 8.66 5.27
N GLY A 66 7.90 7.45 4.74
CA GLY A 66 8.92 6.39 4.74
C GLY A 66 9.03 5.58 6.05
N THR A 67 8.16 5.81 7.03
CA THR A 67 8.12 4.99 8.26
C THR A 67 7.17 3.81 8.10
N MET A 68 7.71 2.58 8.13
CA MET A 68 6.92 1.36 7.97
C MET A 68 6.55 0.79 9.36
N PRO A 69 5.25 0.67 9.72
CA PRO A 69 4.84 -0.02 10.93
C PRO A 69 5.24 -1.50 10.93
N GLY A 70 5.47 -2.05 9.73
CA GLY A 70 6.24 -3.25 9.47
C GLY A 70 6.16 -3.67 8.01
N ASN A 71 6.82 -4.78 7.67
CA ASN A 71 7.14 -5.11 6.30
C ASN A 71 6.09 -6.05 5.68
N LEU A 72 5.19 -5.47 4.89
CA LEU A 72 4.12 -6.17 4.17
C LEU A 72 4.63 -7.20 3.15
N MET A 73 5.75 -6.90 2.49
CA MET A 73 6.36 -7.77 1.46
C MET A 73 6.78 -9.09 2.09
N VAL A 74 7.53 -9.00 3.19
CA VAL A 74 8.00 -10.16 3.93
C VAL A 74 6.81 -10.89 4.58
N ALA A 75 5.87 -10.16 5.19
CA ALA A 75 4.66 -10.75 5.77
C ALA A 75 3.86 -11.58 4.76
N GLY A 76 3.63 -11.02 3.56
CA GLY A 76 2.85 -11.66 2.51
C GLY A 76 3.55 -12.89 1.92
N VAL A 77 4.82 -12.74 1.54
CA VAL A 77 5.57 -13.83 0.90
C VAL A 77 5.90 -14.95 1.89
N PHE A 78 6.52 -14.61 3.03
CA PHE A 78 7.03 -15.59 3.99
C PHE A 78 5.89 -16.19 4.80
N GLY A 79 4.91 -15.38 5.21
CA GLY A 79 3.73 -15.85 5.93
C GLY A 79 2.90 -16.83 5.10
N THR A 80 2.67 -16.54 3.81
CA THR A 80 1.94 -17.44 2.92
C THR A 80 2.73 -18.73 2.66
N ALA A 81 4.03 -18.62 2.37
CA ALA A 81 4.89 -19.78 2.16
C ALA A 81 4.89 -20.70 3.39
N LEU A 82 5.10 -20.17 4.59
CA LEU A 82 5.11 -20.98 5.82
C LEU A 82 3.76 -21.62 6.10
N THR A 83 2.65 -20.94 5.81
CA THR A 83 1.30 -21.51 5.96
C THR A 83 1.12 -22.73 5.07
N ILE A 84 1.53 -22.65 3.80
CA ILE A 84 1.46 -23.77 2.85
C ILE A 84 2.36 -24.92 3.29
N ILE A 85 3.63 -24.62 3.63
CA ILE A 85 4.63 -25.63 4.00
C ILE A 85 4.23 -26.41 5.25
N SER A 86 3.67 -25.72 6.25
CA SER A 86 3.26 -26.35 7.51
C SER A 86 1.93 -27.11 7.41
N GLY A 87 1.17 -26.96 6.33
CA GLY A 87 -0.18 -27.51 6.21
C GLY A 87 -1.20 -26.84 7.16
N ALA A 88 -0.89 -25.64 7.67
CA ALA A 88 -1.75 -24.93 8.59
C ALA A 88 -3.01 -24.37 7.91
N SER A 89 -4.06 -24.20 8.68
CA SER A 89 -5.29 -23.56 8.21
C SER A 89 -5.05 -22.09 7.85
N PRO A 90 -5.69 -21.54 6.79
CA PRO A 90 -5.45 -20.16 6.34
C PRO A 90 -5.63 -19.07 7.40
N ASN A 91 -6.52 -19.28 8.38
CA ASN A 91 -6.77 -18.34 9.48
C ASN A 91 -5.59 -18.23 10.47
N LEU A 92 -4.66 -19.18 10.49
CA LEU A 92 -3.42 -19.11 11.28
C LEU A 92 -2.33 -18.30 10.58
N ALA A 93 -2.48 -17.98 9.29
CA ALA A 93 -1.48 -17.27 8.51
C ALA A 93 -1.01 -15.93 9.12
N PRO A 94 -1.88 -15.10 9.73
CA PRO A 94 -1.44 -13.88 10.43
C PRO A 94 -0.46 -14.14 11.57
N THR A 95 -0.64 -15.24 12.31
CA THR A 95 0.22 -15.65 13.43
C THR A 95 1.64 -15.91 12.96
N PHE A 96 1.81 -16.48 11.77
CA PHE A 96 3.11 -16.68 11.14
C PHE A 96 3.67 -15.41 10.52
N ALA A 97 2.82 -14.61 9.87
CA ALA A 97 3.24 -13.44 9.12
C ALA A 97 3.74 -12.28 9.98
N VAL A 98 3.21 -12.10 11.20
CA VAL A 98 3.60 -11.00 12.09
C VAL A 98 5.08 -11.04 12.49
N PRO A 99 5.62 -12.15 13.02
CA PRO A 99 7.06 -12.24 13.33
C PRO A 99 7.94 -11.94 12.11
N PHE A 100 7.59 -12.49 10.95
CA PHE A 100 8.32 -12.23 9.70
C PHE A 100 8.24 -10.76 9.26
N SER A 101 7.09 -10.11 9.43
CA SER A 101 6.93 -8.68 9.15
C SER A 101 7.88 -7.81 9.97
N LEU A 102 8.06 -8.15 11.26
CA LEU A 102 8.99 -7.45 12.15
C LEU A 102 10.45 -7.70 11.76
N LEU A 103 10.82 -8.95 11.43
CA LEU A 103 12.14 -9.25 10.86
C LEU A 103 12.37 -8.50 9.54
N GLY A 104 11.33 -8.38 8.72
CA GLY A 104 11.38 -7.64 7.46
C GLY A 104 11.68 -6.15 7.63
N ILE A 105 11.38 -5.55 8.80
CA ILE A 105 11.81 -4.18 9.10
C ILE A 105 13.34 -4.12 9.13
N LEU A 106 13.99 -5.08 9.79
CA LEU A 106 15.45 -5.16 9.89
C LEU A 106 16.08 -5.43 8.51
N ILE A 107 15.47 -6.33 7.73
CA ILE A 107 15.87 -6.60 6.35
C ILE A 107 15.82 -5.30 5.52
N ASN A 108 14.76 -4.51 5.66
CA ASN A 108 14.65 -3.24 4.93
C ASN A 108 15.68 -2.19 5.41
N GLN A 109 15.95 -2.11 6.72
CA GLN A 109 17.00 -1.23 7.24
C GLN A 109 18.38 -1.59 6.68
N ALA A 110 18.70 -2.88 6.59
CA ALA A 110 19.92 -3.37 5.96
C ALA A 110 19.95 -3.01 4.46
N TYR A 111 18.83 -3.21 3.76
CA TYR A 111 18.70 -2.88 2.33
C TYR A 111 18.98 -1.39 2.06
N MET A 112 18.34 -0.50 2.83
CA MET A 112 18.52 0.95 2.68
C MET A 112 19.94 1.41 3.05
N THR A 113 20.55 0.80 4.07
CA THR A 113 21.95 1.10 4.47
C THR A 113 22.94 0.68 3.38
N ILE A 114 22.80 -0.52 2.82
CA ILE A 114 23.70 -1.02 1.77
C ILE A 114 23.54 -0.21 0.48
N ASN A 115 22.32 0.19 0.12
CA ASN A 115 22.10 1.00 -1.07
C ASN A 115 22.77 2.39 -1.02
N SER A 116 23.05 2.94 0.16
CA SER A 116 23.79 4.22 0.28
C SER A 116 25.16 4.16 -0.40
N PHE A 117 25.85 3.00 -0.36
CA PHE A 117 27.13 2.82 -1.05
C PHE A 117 27.01 2.97 -2.57
N TRP A 118 25.89 2.50 -3.15
CA TRP A 118 25.66 2.55 -4.60
C TRP A 118 25.36 3.96 -5.09
N VAL A 119 24.72 4.80 -4.26
CA VAL A 119 24.49 6.21 -4.58
C VAL A 119 25.81 6.99 -4.69
N HIS A 120 26.73 6.82 -3.74
CA HIS A 120 28.06 7.45 -3.82
C HIS A 120 28.86 6.97 -5.03
N LYS A 121 28.74 5.68 -5.39
CA LYS A 121 29.37 5.16 -6.61
C LYS A 121 28.78 5.79 -7.87
N ALA A 122 27.47 6.06 -7.85
CA ALA A 122 26.78 6.71 -8.94
C ALA A 122 27.23 8.17 -9.15
N ASP A 123 27.53 8.90 -8.07
CA ASP A 123 28.14 10.24 -8.14
C ASP A 123 29.50 10.20 -8.87
N GLN A 124 30.37 9.26 -8.51
CA GLN A 124 31.67 9.08 -9.18
C GLN A 124 31.53 8.78 -10.68
N TYR A 125 30.49 8.05 -11.08
CA TYR A 125 30.22 7.81 -12.49
C TYR A 125 29.72 9.07 -13.21
N LEU A 126 28.90 9.90 -12.55
CA LEU A 126 28.46 11.18 -13.10
C LEU A 126 29.62 12.17 -13.25
N GLU A 127 30.56 12.22 -12.31
CA GLU A 127 31.78 13.04 -12.43
C GLU A 127 32.61 12.70 -13.67
N LYS A 128 32.62 11.43 -14.06
CA LYS A 128 33.34 10.91 -15.24
C LYS A 128 32.49 10.96 -16.53
N GLY A 129 31.32 11.60 -16.52
CA GLY A 129 30.41 11.61 -17.68
C GLY A 129 29.78 10.26 -18.03
N ASN A 130 29.88 9.25 -17.15
CA ASN A 130 29.43 7.89 -17.41
C ASN A 130 27.97 7.68 -16.97
N ILE A 131 27.03 8.12 -17.80
CA ILE A 131 25.59 7.96 -17.58
C ILE A 131 25.18 6.47 -17.55
N ARG A 132 25.86 5.60 -18.30
CA ARG A 132 25.55 4.15 -18.24
C ARG A 132 25.87 3.57 -16.86
N GLY A 133 27.00 3.97 -16.29
CA GLY A 133 27.41 3.58 -14.93
C GLY A 133 26.41 4.04 -13.87
N LEU A 134 25.95 5.30 -13.93
CA LEU A 134 24.87 5.82 -13.07
C LEU A 134 23.62 4.91 -13.12
N ARG A 135 23.13 4.60 -14.33
CA ARG A 135 21.93 3.76 -14.49
C ARG A 135 22.14 2.34 -13.98
N LEU A 136 23.35 1.79 -14.19
CA LEU A 136 23.72 0.48 -13.69
C LEU A 136 23.65 0.44 -12.15
N MET A 137 24.12 1.48 -11.46
CA MET A 137 24.09 1.56 -10.00
C MET A 137 22.67 1.62 -9.44
N ASN A 138 21.72 2.19 -10.18
CA ASN A 138 20.32 2.15 -9.77
C ASN A 138 19.84 0.68 -9.75
N TYR A 139 19.95 -0.04 -10.86
CA TYR A 139 19.34 -1.36 -10.99
C TYR A 139 20.21 -2.50 -10.46
N LEU A 140 21.41 -2.74 -10.99
CA LEU A 140 22.07 -4.04 -10.79
C LEU A 140 22.56 -4.28 -9.34
N PRO A 141 23.36 -3.40 -8.72
CA PRO A 141 23.82 -3.61 -7.35
C PRO A 141 22.67 -3.68 -6.35
N SER A 142 21.66 -2.81 -6.50
CA SER A 142 20.49 -2.85 -5.62
C SER A 142 19.68 -4.14 -5.77
N GLY A 143 19.65 -4.72 -6.98
CA GLY A 143 18.99 -6.00 -7.23
C GLY A 143 19.71 -7.17 -6.60
N ILE A 144 21.05 -7.12 -6.60
CA ILE A 144 21.87 -8.08 -5.87
C ILE A 144 21.60 -7.96 -4.37
N THR A 145 21.53 -6.73 -3.83
CA THR A 145 21.16 -6.48 -2.43
C THR A 145 19.77 -7.06 -2.11
N ALA A 146 18.77 -6.85 -2.97
CA ALA A 146 17.44 -7.44 -2.81
C ALA A 146 17.47 -8.98 -2.89
N THR A 147 18.27 -9.55 -3.79
CA THR A 147 18.46 -11.00 -3.94
C THR A 147 19.01 -11.62 -2.66
N VAL A 148 20.04 -11.02 -2.09
CA VAL A 148 20.68 -11.52 -0.87
C VAL A 148 19.75 -11.37 0.34
N LEU A 149 19.07 -10.24 0.48
CA LEU A 149 18.30 -9.92 1.68
C LEU A 149 16.87 -10.46 1.69
N TYR A 150 16.22 -10.59 0.54
CA TYR A 150 14.83 -11.07 0.42
C TYR A 150 14.76 -12.43 -0.27
N GLY A 151 15.47 -12.58 -1.41
CA GLY A 151 15.41 -13.78 -2.23
C GLY A 151 15.99 -15.01 -1.54
N ILE A 152 17.22 -14.94 -1.03
CA ILE A 152 17.90 -16.07 -0.37
C ILE A 152 17.14 -16.54 0.88
N PRO A 153 16.68 -15.67 1.80
CA PRO A 153 15.88 -16.10 2.93
C PRO A 153 14.54 -16.74 2.52
N ALA A 154 13.88 -16.22 1.50
CA ALA A 154 12.64 -16.82 0.97
C ALA A 154 12.89 -18.20 0.34
N PHE A 155 13.99 -18.35 -0.42
CA PHE A 155 14.44 -19.65 -0.94
C PHE A 155 14.69 -20.63 0.20
N ALA A 156 15.45 -20.23 1.21
CA ALA A 156 15.83 -21.08 2.32
C ALA A 156 14.60 -21.53 3.12
N LEU A 157 13.64 -20.63 3.34
CA LEU A 157 12.37 -20.94 3.99
C LEU A 157 11.61 -22.03 3.24
N VAL A 158 11.49 -21.93 1.91
CA VAL A 158 10.73 -22.91 1.12
C VAL A 158 11.47 -24.22 0.94
N TYR A 159 12.79 -24.17 0.76
CA TYR A 159 13.58 -25.36 0.43
C TYR A 159 13.96 -26.18 1.67
N PHE A 160 14.33 -25.51 2.78
CA PHE A 160 14.79 -26.17 4.00
C PHE A 160 13.79 -26.09 5.16
N GLY A 161 12.77 -25.23 5.08
CA GLY A 161 11.84 -24.99 6.18
C GLY A 161 10.77 -26.07 6.38
N GLY A 162 10.65 -27.06 5.48
CA GLY A 162 9.61 -28.10 5.51
C GLY A 162 9.50 -28.85 6.82
N ASP A 163 10.55 -29.58 7.17
CA ASP A 163 10.59 -30.41 8.38
C ASP A 163 10.52 -29.55 9.65
N PHE A 164 11.24 -28.43 9.66
CA PHE A 164 11.21 -27.48 10.76
C PHE A 164 9.79 -26.95 11.02
N ALA A 165 9.10 -26.48 9.98
CA ALA A 165 7.75 -25.91 10.09
C ALA A 165 6.72 -26.96 10.51
N THR A 166 6.79 -28.15 9.93
CA THR A 166 5.87 -29.25 10.24
C THR A 166 6.05 -29.74 11.68
N ASN A 167 7.30 -29.91 12.11
CA ASN A 167 7.61 -30.33 13.48
C ASN A 167 7.26 -29.25 14.50
N ALA A 168 7.51 -27.97 14.18
CA ALA A 168 7.10 -26.86 15.01
C ALA A 168 5.58 -26.82 15.19
N LEU A 169 4.79 -27.03 14.13
CA LEU A 169 3.33 -27.06 14.22
C LEU A 169 2.83 -28.25 15.05
N LYS A 170 3.39 -29.45 14.84
CA LYS A 170 3.04 -30.66 15.61
C LYS A 170 3.39 -30.57 17.09
N ALA A 171 4.40 -29.78 17.45
CA ALA A 171 4.78 -29.55 18.84
C ALA A 171 3.80 -28.64 19.60
N ILE A 172 2.87 -27.96 18.90
CA ILE A 172 1.88 -27.08 19.52
C ILE A 172 0.70 -27.93 20.04
N PRO A 173 0.38 -27.92 21.35
CA PRO A 173 -0.78 -28.63 21.88
C PRO A 173 -2.09 -28.16 21.26
N GLU A 174 -3.08 -29.05 21.09
CA GLU A 174 -4.39 -28.69 20.50
C GLU A 174 -5.08 -27.49 21.14
N PRO A 175 -5.11 -27.32 22.49
CA PRO A 175 -5.69 -26.12 23.10
C PRO A 175 -5.01 -24.82 22.66
N MET A 176 -3.69 -24.89 22.40
CA MET A 176 -2.93 -23.75 21.90
C MET A 176 -3.24 -23.48 20.42
N ILE A 177 -3.46 -24.52 19.60
CA ILE A 177 -3.92 -24.33 18.21
C ILE A 177 -5.29 -23.64 18.19
N ALA A 178 -6.22 -24.06 19.06
CA ALA A 178 -7.52 -23.39 19.21
C ALA A 178 -7.36 -21.92 19.63
N ALA A 179 -6.46 -21.64 20.57
CA ALA A 179 -6.12 -20.29 20.98
C ALA A 179 -5.54 -19.43 19.84
N LEU A 180 -4.59 -19.96 19.07
CA LEU A 180 -4.02 -19.27 17.91
C LEU A 180 -5.05 -19.03 16.80
N ASN A 181 -6.03 -19.93 16.64
CA ASN A 181 -7.16 -19.74 15.73
C ASN A 181 -8.04 -18.56 16.16
N VAL A 182 -8.31 -18.40 17.46
CA VAL A 182 -9.04 -17.23 18.00
C VAL A 182 -8.24 -15.95 17.78
N VAL A 183 -6.92 -15.97 18.00
CA VAL A 183 -6.04 -14.84 17.69
C VAL A 183 -6.17 -14.47 16.21
N GLY A 184 -6.01 -15.43 15.31
CA GLY A 184 -6.17 -15.22 13.87
C GLY A 184 -7.52 -14.63 13.47
N ALA A 185 -8.61 -15.04 14.15
CA ALA A 185 -9.95 -14.51 13.92
C ALA A 185 -10.17 -13.08 14.46
N LEU A 186 -9.38 -12.65 15.45
CA LEU A 186 -9.37 -11.29 16.00
C LEU A 186 -8.49 -10.33 15.19
N MET A 187 -7.44 -10.82 14.53
CA MET A 187 -6.46 -9.98 13.81
C MET A 187 -7.06 -9.04 12.75
N PRO A 188 -8.09 -9.41 11.97
CA PRO A 188 -8.78 -8.49 11.07
C PRO A 188 -9.34 -7.24 11.76
N ALA A 189 -9.68 -7.32 13.05
CA ALA A 189 -10.19 -6.17 13.81
C ALA A 189 -9.17 -5.02 13.86
N LEU A 190 -7.87 -5.33 13.92
CA LEU A 190 -6.82 -4.31 13.88
C LEU A 190 -6.77 -3.59 12.53
N GLY A 191 -6.71 -4.33 11.43
CA GLY A 191 -6.65 -3.73 10.09
C GLY A 191 -7.88 -2.88 9.79
N ILE A 192 -9.07 -3.39 10.12
CA ILE A 192 -10.36 -2.68 9.98
C ILE A 192 -10.40 -1.42 10.86
N ALA A 193 -9.98 -1.51 12.12
CA ALA A 193 -9.94 -0.37 13.02
C ALA A 193 -8.93 0.70 12.58
N MET A 194 -7.78 0.30 12.04
CA MET A 194 -6.82 1.24 11.45
C MET A 194 -7.43 1.98 10.26
N LEU A 195 -8.14 1.29 9.37
CA LEU A 195 -8.89 1.95 8.30
C LEU A 195 -9.94 2.92 8.82
N LEU A 196 -10.66 2.53 9.86
CA LEU A 196 -11.64 3.41 10.50
C LEU A 196 -10.96 4.65 11.12
N SER A 197 -9.73 4.54 11.63
CA SER A 197 -8.95 5.70 12.10
C SER A 197 -8.57 6.66 10.96
N PHE A 198 -8.40 6.17 9.73
CA PHE A 198 -8.06 7.02 8.57
C PHE A 198 -9.28 7.58 7.87
N LEU A 199 -10.28 6.75 7.58
CA LEU A 199 -11.48 7.13 6.84
C LEU A 199 -12.54 7.78 7.75
N GLY A 200 -12.60 7.38 9.01
CA GLY A 200 -13.68 7.70 9.94
C GLY A 200 -13.59 9.11 10.52
N LYS A 201 -13.93 10.13 9.73
CA LYS A 201 -14.21 11.46 10.26
C LYS A 201 -15.55 11.46 11.01
N LYS A 202 -15.69 12.28 12.06
CA LYS A 202 -16.93 12.40 12.85
C LYS A 202 -18.20 12.57 12.00
N LYS A 203 -18.10 13.27 10.87
CA LYS A 203 -19.22 13.53 9.95
C LYS A 203 -19.69 12.31 9.16
N ILE A 204 -18.80 11.38 8.82
CA ILE A 204 -19.07 10.26 7.90
C ILE A 204 -18.95 8.88 8.57
N VAL A 205 -18.50 8.80 9.82
CA VAL A 205 -18.35 7.52 10.53
C VAL A 205 -19.66 6.72 10.65
N ALA A 206 -20.82 7.38 10.57
CA ALA A 206 -22.11 6.70 10.52
C ALA A 206 -22.22 5.68 9.37
N PHE A 207 -21.55 5.92 8.24
CA PHE A 207 -21.54 4.99 7.10
C PHE A 207 -20.88 3.65 7.43
N PHE A 208 -19.95 3.60 8.39
CA PHE A 208 -19.42 2.34 8.90
C PHE A 208 -20.51 1.49 9.56
N PHE A 209 -21.32 2.09 10.43
CA PHE A 209 -22.42 1.39 11.08
C PHE A 209 -23.51 0.98 10.11
N ILE A 210 -23.80 1.82 9.10
CA ILE A 210 -24.74 1.47 8.03
C ILE A 210 -24.27 0.20 7.31
N GLY A 211 -23.03 0.17 6.84
CA GLY A 211 -22.46 -1.03 6.18
C GLY A 211 -22.46 -2.26 7.08
N TYR A 212 -22.14 -2.08 8.36
CA TYR A 212 -22.16 -3.13 9.37
C TYR A 212 -23.56 -3.74 9.54
N PHE A 213 -24.56 -2.91 9.81
CA PHE A 213 -25.92 -3.38 10.11
C PHE A 213 -26.68 -3.86 8.87
N LEU A 214 -26.40 -3.29 7.68
CA LEU A 214 -26.89 -3.85 6.42
C LEU A 214 -26.42 -5.30 6.24
N THR A 215 -25.17 -5.57 6.60
CA THR A 215 -24.59 -6.91 6.49
C THR A 215 -25.21 -7.87 7.50
N ILE A 216 -25.37 -7.45 8.74
CA ILE A 216 -25.90 -8.29 9.81
C ILE A 216 -27.40 -8.59 9.63
N TYR A 217 -28.22 -7.56 9.40
CA TYR A 217 -29.67 -7.68 9.39
C TYR A 217 -30.23 -8.02 8.02
N ALA A 218 -29.77 -7.33 6.97
CA ALA A 218 -30.26 -7.56 5.61
C ALA A 218 -29.46 -8.64 4.88
N LYS A 219 -28.42 -9.22 5.50
CA LYS A 219 -27.55 -10.26 4.93
C LYS A 219 -26.97 -9.89 3.57
N VAL A 220 -26.75 -8.59 3.36
CA VAL A 220 -26.21 -8.05 2.11
C VAL A 220 -24.73 -8.45 2.02
N ASP A 221 -24.35 -9.06 0.91
CA ASP A 221 -22.97 -9.48 0.68
C ASP A 221 -22.04 -8.28 0.43
N THR A 222 -20.73 -8.51 0.45
CA THR A 222 -19.75 -7.43 0.27
C THR A 222 -19.92 -6.70 -1.06
N MET A 223 -20.22 -7.41 -2.15
CA MET A 223 -20.35 -6.82 -3.47
C MET A 223 -21.54 -5.86 -3.54
N ALA A 224 -22.70 -6.29 -3.06
CA ALA A 224 -23.89 -5.45 -3.02
C ALA A 224 -23.68 -4.24 -2.09
N VAL A 225 -23.04 -4.42 -0.92
CA VAL A 225 -22.67 -3.27 -0.06
C VAL A 225 -21.79 -2.27 -0.81
N THR A 226 -20.79 -2.73 -1.58
CA THR A 226 -19.95 -1.85 -2.40
C THR A 226 -20.77 -1.08 -3.45
N VAL A 227 -21.69 -1.75 -4.16
CA VAL A 227 -22.55 -1.11 -5.16
C VAL A 227 -23.45 -0.05 -4.51
N PHE A 228 -24.10 -0.37 -3.39
CA PHE A 228 -24.91 0.60 -2.65
C PHE A 228 -24.08 1.78 -2.16
N ALA A 229 -22.88 1.50 -1.63
CA ALA A 229 -21.99 2.55 -1.14
C ALA A 229 -21.52 3.48 -2.26
N ALA A 230 -21.21 2.93 -3.45
CA ALA A 230 -20.87 3.71 -4.63
C ALA A 230 -22.04 4.60 -5.08
N ALA A 231 -23.26 4.06 -5.11
CA ALA A 231 -24.45 4.84 -5.44
C ALA A 231 -24.67 5.99 -4.45
N VAL A 232 -24.57 5.72 -3.14
CA VAL A 232 -24.68 6.73 -2.08
C VAL A 232 -23.59 7.80 -2.21
N ALA A 233 -22.35 7.40 -2.46
CA ALA A 233 -21.24 8.31 -2.65
C ALA A 233 -21.43 9.22 -3.88
N VAL A 234 -21.90 8.67 -5.00
CA VAL A 234 -22.23 9.45 -6.21
C VAL A 234 -23.36 10.43 -5.93
N LEU A 235 -24.43 10.00 -5.27
CA LEU A 235 -25.54 10.89 -4.91
C LEU A 235 -25.04 12.04 -4.03
N ILE A 236 -24.28 11.75 -2.98
CA ILE A 236 -23.71 12.78 -2.10
C ILE A 236 -22.82 13.73 -2.90
N TYR A 237 -21.95 13.21 -3.77
CA TYR A 237 -21.11 14.05 -4.63
C TYR A 237 -21.95 15.00 -5.50
N LEU A 238 -23.00 14.49 -6.16
CA LEU A 238 -23.87 15.28 -7.04
C LEU A 238 -24.70 16.32 -6.26
N PHE A 239 -25.21 15.99 -5.09
CA PHE A 239 -26.05 16.88 -4.29
C PHE A 239 -25.26 17.91 -3.47
N THR A 240 -23.99 17.64 -3.16
CA THR A 240 -23.12 18.60 -2.45
C THR A 240 -22.42 19.56 -3.43
N GLY A 241 -22.33 19.20 -4.72
CA GLY A 241 -21.62 19.98 -5.75
C GLY A 241 -22.23 21.34 -6.10
N LYS A 242 -23.55 21.57 -5.87
CA LYS A 242 -24.23 22.82 -6.24
C LYS A 242 -23.91 24.01 -5.32
N SER A 243 -23.42 23.78 -4.10
CA SER A 243 -23.21 24.84 -3.09
C SER A 243 -21.84 25.53 -3.20
N GLU A 244 -20.83 24.87 -3.74
CA GLU A 244 -19.43 25.33 -3.69
C GLU A 244 -18.83 25.63 -5.07
N GLN A 245 -19.44 25.15 -6.17
CA GLN A 245 -19.06 25.54 -7.54
C GLN A 245 -19.19 27.05 -7.80
N ALA A 246 -20.09 27.73 -7.08
CA ALA A 246 -20.21 29.20 -7.13
C ALA A 246 -19.01 29.92 -6.48
N ALA A 247 -18.34 29.30 -5.50
CA ALA A 247 -17.19 29.88 -4.80
C ALA A 247 -15.84 29.57 -5.49
N GLU A 248 -15.73 28.40 -6.15
CA GLU A 248 -14.53 28.01 -6.92
C GLU A 248 -14.40 28.82 -8.24
N ALA A 249 -15.52 29.26 -8.83
CA ALA A 249 -15.51 30.07 -10.06
C ALA A 249 -14.90 31.48 -9.84
N GLU A 250 -15.17 32.13 -8.71
CA GLU A 250 -14.64 33.46 -8.38
C GLU A 250 -13.12 33.46 -8.08
N GLN A 251 -12.56 32.38 -7.52
CA GLN A 251 -11.13 32.31 -7.21
C GLN A 251 -10.26 31.99 -8.44
N ILE A 252 -10.77 31.19 -9.38
CA ILE A 252 -10.04 30.82 -10.60
C ILE A 252 -9.94 32.02 -11.57
N GLU A 253 -10.93 32.93 -11.60
CA GLU A 253 -10.87 34.15 -12.42
C GLU A 253 -9.81 35.16 -11.94
N THR A 254 -9.41 35.13 -10.67
CA THR A 254 -8.36 36.03 -10.13
C THR A 254 -6.94 35.51 -10.30
N ALA A 255 -6.76 34.25 -10.69
CA ALA A 255 -5.47 33.66 -11.02
C ALA A 255 -5.33 33.58 -12.54
N SER A 256 -5.07 34.72 -13.17
CA SER A 256 -4.60 34.75 -14.56
C SER A 256 -3.39 33.82 -14.67
N PRO A 257 -3.41 32.80 -15.54
CA PRO A 257 -2.19 32.10 -15.88
C PRO A 257 -1.34 33.13 -16.60
N GLU A 258 -0.19 33.50 -16.04
CA GLU A 258 0.92 33.91 -16.90
C GLU A 258 1.18 32.69 -17.80
N GLU A 259 0.66 32.76 -19.04
CA GLU A 259 1.20 31.96 -20.13
C GLU A 259 2.67 32.34 -20.19
N ALA A 260 3.52 31.52 -19.58
CA ALA A 260 4.95 31.58 -19.80
C ALA A 260 5.12 31.41 -21.31
N ASP A 261 5.47 32.52 -21.97
CA ASP A 261 5.72 32.59 -23.40
C ASP A 261 6.79 31.55 -23.72
N VAL A 262 6.34 30.40 -24.25
CA VAL A 262 7.24 29.34 -24.67
C VAL A 262 7.94 29.89 -25.90
N GLN A 263 9.12 30.49 -25.72
CA GLN A 263 9.93 30.92 -26.86
C GLN A 263 10.10 29.76 -27.85
N THR A 264 9.36 29.84 -28.96
CA THR A 264 9.12 28.73 -29.90
C THR A 264 10.29 28.46 -30.86
N GLY A 265 11.52 28.80 -30.50
CA GLY A 265 12.72 28.57 -31.33
C GLY A 265 13.61 27.39 -30.92
N GLY A 266 13.33 26.74 -29.79
CA GLY A 266 14.28 25.87 -29.09
C GLY A 266 14.05 24.35 -29.12
N LYS A 267 14.92 23.62 -28.41
CA LYS A 267 14.88 22.16 -28.18
C LYS A 267 13.57 21.76 -27.50
N LYS A 268 12.86 20.78 -28.08
CA LYS A 268 11.53 20.35 -27.60
C LYS A 268 11.50 18.87 -27.22
N LEU A 269 10.86 18.57 -26.10
CA LEU A 269 10.58 17.24 -25.61
C LEU A 269 9.43 16.61 -26.40
N LEU A 270 9.65 15.39 -26.87
CA LEU A 270 8.62 14.64 -27.58
C LEU A 270 7.79 13.85 -26.57
N LYS A 271 6.54 13.53 -26.96
CA LYS A 271 5.66 12.65 -26.16
C LYS A 271 6.35 11.34 -25.77
N LYS A 272 7.18 10.77 -26.65
CA LYS A 272 7.95 9.54 -26.37
C LYS A 272 9.00 9.72 -25.27
N ASP A 273 9.60 10.90 -25.17
CA ASP A 273 10.63 11.19 -24.16
C ASP A 273 9.95 11.38 -22.79
N LEU A 274 8.81 12.08 -22.77
CA LEU A 274 7.96 12.25 -21.59
C LEU A 274 7.39 10.93 -21.05
N VAL A 275 6.87 10.06 -21.93
CA VAL A 275 6.37 8.74 -21.52
C VAL A 275 7.49 7.87 -20.98
N LYS A 276 8.69 7.92 -21.58
CA LYS A 276 9.87 7.21 -21.05
C LYS A 276 10.28 7.73 -19.67
N HIS A 277 10.30 9.04 -19.48
CA HIS A 277 10.59 9.65 -18.19
C HIS A 277 9.58 9.21 -17.14
N PHE A 278 8.28 9.31 -17.44
CA PHE A 278 7.21 8.85 -16.56
C PHE A 278 7.36 7.36 -16.17
N LEU A 279 7.57 6.48 -17.15
CA LEU A 279 7.72 5.04 -16.89
C LEU A 279 8.99 4.72 -16.07
N LEU A 280 10.10 5.43 -16.30
CA LEU A 280 11.31 5.30 -15.48
C LEU A 280 11.13 5.90 -14.09
N GLY A 281 10.23 6.87 -13.91
CA GLY A 281 9.86 7.42 -12.60
C GLY A 281 9.26 6.39 -11.65
N TYR A 282 8.59 5.35 -12.18
CA TYR A 282 8.17 4.21 -11.35
C TYR A 282 9.33 3.37 -10.80
N SER A 283 10.57 3.60 -11.24
CA SER A 283 11.80 3.03 -10.68
C SER A 283 12.50 3.99 -9.69
N SER A 284 11.82 5.01 -9.19
CA SER A 284 12.40 5.98 -8.24
C SER A 284 12.87 5.34 -6.91
N GLU A 285 12.25 4.24 -6.49
CA GLU A 285 12.59 3.52 -5.25
C GLU A 285 13.49 2.29 -5.49
N THR A 286 13.99 2.11 -6.72
CA THR A 286 14.83 0.97 -7.09
C THR A 286 16.11 0.87 -6.27
N CYS A 287 16.76 2.00 -5.97
CA CYS A 287 17.94 2.09 -5.10
C CYS A 287 17.65 2.99 -3.90
N TYR A 288 16.53 2.72 -3.22
CA TYR A 288 16.08 3.46 -2.06
C TYR A 288 17.06 3.28 -0.89
N ASN A 289 17.47 4.39 -0.25
CA ASN A 289 18.56 4.43 0.73
C ASN A 289 18.37 5.56 1.74
N TYR A 290 19.03 5.51 2.90
CA TYR A 290 18.82 6.48 3.97
C TYR A 290 19.38 7.88 3.70
N GLU A 291 20.38 8.01 2.84
CA GLU A 291 21.05 9.29 2.64
C GLU A 291 20.25 10.21 1.72
N ARG A 292 19.75 9.68 0.60
CA ARG A 292 19.11 10.48 -0.46
C ARG A 292 17.80 9.90 -0.97
N LEU A 293 17.29 8.84 -0.33
CA LEU A 293 15.99 8.24 -0.60
C LEU A 293 15.81 7.91 -2.10
N GLN A 294 14.99 8.65 -2.84
CA GLN A 294 14.63 8.39 -4.24
C GLN A 294 15.55 9.10 -5.26
N ALA A 295 16.59 9.80 -4.81
CA ALA A 295 17.42 10.66 -5.67
C ALA A 295 18.02 9.95 -6.89
N LEU A 296 18.64 8.78 -6.68
CA LEU A 296 19.29 8.03 -7.77
C LEU A 296 18.27 7.53 -8.80
N GLY A 297 17.13 7.00 -8.33
CA GLY A 297 16.05 6.55 -9.21
C GLY A 297 15.45 7.70 -10.02
N THR A 298 15.21 8.84 -9.37
CA THR A 298 14.72 10.07 -10.02
C THR A 298 15.73 10.59 -11.06
N THR A 299 17.02 10.58 -10.73
CA THR A 299 18.09 10.98 -11.65
C THR A 299 18.15 10.05 -12.87
N ASN A 300 18.03 8.73 -12.66
CA ASN A 300 17.93 7.77 -13.75
C ASN A 300 16.69 8.01 -14.63
N ALA A 301 15.58 8.45 -14.05
CA ALA A 301 14.37 8.79 -14.79
C ALA A 301 14.54 10.04 -15.68
N MET A 302 15.36 11.01 -15.28
CA MET A 302 15.66 12.22 -16.07
C MET A 302 16.57 11.99 -17.28
N VAL A 303 17.25 10.84 -17.38
CA VAL A 303 18.16 10.51 -18.49
C VAL A 303 17.55 10.73 -19.90
N PRO A 304 16.34 10.23 -20.24
CA PRO A 304 15.72 10.50 -21.54
C PRO A 304 15.49 12.00 -21.82
N ILE A 305 15.11 12.78 -20.80
CA ILE A 305 14.89 14.22 -20.92
C ILE A 305 16.22 14.91 -21.23
N VAL A 306 17.23 14.67 -20.40
CA VAL A 306 18.56 15.27 -20.53
C VAL A 306 19.24 14.88 -21.85
N ARG A 307 19.09 13.63 -22.32
CA ARG A 307 19.63 13.19 -23.62
C ARG A 307 18.98 13.87 -24.82
N ARG A 308 17.74 14.35 -24.71
CA ARG A 308 17.06 15.11 -25.76
C ARG A 308 17.55 16.56 -25.77
N LEU A 309 17.76 17.14 -24.59
CA LEU A 309 18.04 18.56 -24.41
C LEU A 309 19.53 18.92 -24.49
N TYR A 310 20.45 17.98 -24.24
CA TYR A 310 21.89 18.26 -24.22
C TYR A 310 22.66 17.29 -25.12
N GLU A 311 23.64 17.80 -25.85
CA GLU A 311 24.33 17.06 -26.92
C GLU A 311 25.52 16.25 -26.39
N THR A 312 26.35 16.87 -25.55
CA THR A 312 27.57 16.23 -25.04
C THR A 312 27.31 15.47 -23.74
N LYS A 313 28.12 14.43 -23.48
CA LYS A 313 27.98 13.64 -22.25
C LYS A 313 28.31 14.47 -21.00
N GLU A 314 29.21 15.43 -21.14
CA GLU A 314 29.62 16.35 -20.07
C GLU A 314 28.46 17.28 -19.69
N GLN A 315 27.77 17.85 -20.67
CA GLN A 315 26.57 18.66 -20.43
C GLN A 315 25.46 17.82 -19.80
N GLN A 316 25.22 16.61 -20.34
CA GLN A 316 24.22 15.69 -19.80
C GLN A 316 24.53 15.30 -18.35
N ALA A 317 25.79 14.98 -18.04
CA ALA A 317 26.19 14.63 -16.68
C ALA A 317 26.07 15.82 -15.73
N LYS A 318 26.46 17.03 -16.16
CA LYS A 318 26.26 18.27 -15.38
C LYS A 318 24.78 18.52 -15.10
N ALA A 319 23.91 18.35 -16.09
CA ALA A 319 22.47 18.49 -15.93
C ALA A 319 21.90 17.42 -14.96
N LEU A 320 22.36 16.18 -15.01
CA LEU A 320 21.88 15.12 -14.12
C LEU A 320 22.30 15.31 -12.65
N LYS A 321 23.44 15.96 -12.38
CA LYS A 321 23.95 16.15 -11.01
C LYS A 321 22.95 16.87 -10.10
N LYS A 322 22.15 17.81 -10.62
CA LYS A 322 21.14 18.51 -9.81
C LYS A 322 20.03 17.60 -9.28
N TYR A 323 19.82 16.43 -9.89
CA TYR A 323 18.82 15.46 -9.46
C TYR A 323 19.32 14.48 -8.39
N MET A 324 20.63 14.44 -8.13
CA MET A 324 21.28 13.57 -7.13
C MET A 324 21.21 14.11 -5.69
N VAL A 325 20.40 15.14 -5.46
CA VAL A 325 20.10 15.68 -4.12
C VAL A 325 18.93 14.92 -3.49
N PHE A 326 18.81 15.01 -2.16
CA PHE A 326 17.73 14.39 -1.39
C PHE A 326 16.36 14.63 -2.03
N PHE A 327 15.62 13.55 -2.30
CA PHE A 327 14.28 13.63 -2.86
C PHE A 327 13.42 12.48 -2.36
N ASN A 328 12.22 12.82 -1.86
CA ASN A 328 11.25 11.82 -1.45
C ASN A 328 9.82 12.33 -1.59
N THR A 329 9.01 11.59 -2.33
CA THR A 329 7.58 11.83 -2.44
C THR A 329 6.86 10.51 -2.75
N GLU A 330 5.54 10.51 -2.79
CA GLU A 330 4.80 9.35 -3.27
C GLU A 330 5.05 9.18 -4.79
N PRO A 331 5.66 8.08 -5.27
CA PRO A 331 6.27 8.04 -6.60
C PRO A 331 5.33 7.63 -7.75
N SER A 332 4.10 7.22 -7.46
CA SER A 332 3.25 6.44 -8.39
C SER A 332 1.89 7.07 -8.70
N TRP A 333 1.37 7.93 -7.82
CA TRP A 333 0.09 8.59 -7.99
C TRP A 333 0.29 10.10 -8.16
N ILE A 334 0.16 10.86 -7.07
CA ILE A 334 0.07 12.32 -7.13
C ILE A 334 1.46 12.96 -7.17
N GLY A 335 2.46 12.37 -6.50
CA GLY A 335 3.82 12.92 -6.50
C GLY A 335 4.51 12.90 -7.87
N THR A 336 3.97 12.12 -8.83
CA THR A 336 4.41 12.14 -10.23
C THR A 336 4.33 13.53 -10.88
N VAL A 337 3.49 14.43 -10.38
CA VAL A 337 3.42 15.83 -10.82
C VAL A 337 4.77 16.52 -10.71
N ILE A 338 5.56 16.23 -9.67
CA ILE A 338 6.85 16.88 -9.42
C ILE A 338 7.84 16.51 -10.53
N HIS A 339 7.82 15.27 -11.00
CA HIS A 339 8.63 14.83 -12.14
C HIS A 339 8.20 15.53 -13.44
N GLY A 340 6.90 15.76 -13.63
CA GLY A 340 6.38 16.53 -14.76
C GLY A 340 6.86 17.99 -14.74
N VAL A 341 6.74 18.67 -13.60
CA VAL A 341 7.21 20.05 -13.42
C VAL A 341 8.72 20.15 -13.66
N ALA A 342 9.51 19.21 -13.11
CA ALA A 342 10.95 19.17 -13.33
C ALA A 342 11.31 19.02 -14.82
N ALA A 343 10.61 18.17 -15.56
CA ALA A 343 10.83 18.03 -17.01
C ALA A 343 10.51 19.31 -17.79
N SER A 344 9.46 20.04 -17.38
CA SER A 344 9.08 21.33 -17.97
C SER A 344 10.14 22.41 -17.72
N MET A 345 10.59 22.54 -16.47
CA MET A 345 11.65 23.49 -16.10
C MET A 345 12.98 23.16 -16.78
N GLU A 346 13.32 21.87 -16.93
CA GLU A 346 14.51 21.44 -17.66
C GLU A 346 14.47 21.86 -19.13
N GLU A 347 13.31 21.71 -19.78
CA GLU A 347 13.10 22.12 -21.17
C GLU A 347 13.24 23.65 -21.33
N GLN A 348 12.67 24.42 -20.40
CA GLN A 348 12.79 25.88 -20.39
C GLN A 348 14.25 26.34 -20.17
N SER A 349 14.95 25.76 -19.19
CA SER A 349 16.36 26.04 -18.91
C SER A 349 17.25 25.70 -20.11
N ALA A 350 17.02 24.56 -20.77
CA ALA A 350 17.76 24.18 -21.98
C ALA A 350 17.52 25.10 -23.19
N ASN A 351 16.44 25.89 -23.17
CA ASN A 351 16.08 26.88 -24.17
C ASN A 351 16.47 28.32 -23.79
N GLY A 352 17.25 28.49 -22.71
CA GLY A 352 17.80 29.79 -22.32
C GLY A 352 16.94 30.59 -21.36
N ALA A 353 15.89 30.00 -20.79
CA ALA A 353 15.20 30.62 -19.65
C ALA A 353 16.17 30.75 -18.47
N ASP A 354 16.04 31.85 -17.72
CA ASP A 354 16.81 32.11 -16.50
C ASP A 354 16.28 31.22 -15.37
N ILE A 355 16.62 29.94 -15.45
CA ILE A 355 16.26 28.88 -14.51
C ILE A 355 17.53 28.09 -14.23
N ASP A 356 18.04 28.22 -13.02
CA ASP A 356 19.22 27.50 -12.59
C ASP A 356 18.89 26.15 -11.92
N ALA A 357 19.92 25.47 -11.40
CA ALA A 357 19.74 24.20 -10.70
C ALA A 357 19.06 24.36 -9.33
N GLU A 358 19.23 25.51 -8.69
CA GLU A 358 18.67 25.83 -7.38
C GLU A 358 17.17 26.06 -7.49
N ASP A 359 16.70 26.74 -8.54
CA ASP A 359 15.28 26.92 -8.85
C ASP A 359 14.54 25.59 -8.99
N ILE A 360 15.08 24.67 -9.79
CA ILE A 360 14.48 23.34 -9.99
C ILE A 360 14.43 22.58 -8.65
N ASN A 361 15.50 22.65 -7.88
CA ASN A 361 15.57 21.97 -6.58
C ASN A 361 14.66 22.60 -5.53
N ALA A 362 14.50 23.92 -5.53
CA ALA A 362 13.58 24.64 -4.64
C ALA A 362 12.13 24.22 -4.92
N VAL A 363 11.72 24.19 -6.20
CA VAL A 363 10.38 23.72 -6.58
C VAL A 363 10.18 22.26 -6.18
N ARG A 364 11.13 21.37 -6.49
CA ARG A 364 11.01 19.95 -6.12
C ARG A 364 10.89 19.77 -4.61
N THR A 365 11.76 20.43 -3.84
CA THR A 365 11.81 20.32 -2.36
C THR A 365 10.57 20.91 -1.72
N GLY A 366 10.08 22.05 -2.20
CA GLY A 366 8.84 22.67 -1.71
C GLY A 366 7.61 21.80 -1.95
N LEU A 367 7.62 20.94 -2.97
CA LEU A 367 6.51 20.06 -3.31
C LEU A 367 6.56 18.67 -2.68
N MET A 368 7.74 18.19 -2.25
CA MET A 368 7.92 16.85 -1.69
C MET A 368 6.89 16.55 -0.59
N GLY A 369 6.78 17.44 0.42
CA GLY A 369 5.88 17.27 1.57
C GLY A 369 4.39 17.26 1.20
N PRO A 370 3.86 18.34 0.59
CA PRO A 370 2.45 18.41 0.23
C PRO A 370 2.00 17.29 -0.70
N MET A 371 2.79 16.96 -1.74
CA MET A 371 2.42 15.92 -2.70
C MET A 371 2.55 14.52 -2.11
N ALA A 372 3.52 14.28 -1.22
CA ALA A 372 3.62 13.02 -0.48
C ALA A 372 2.39 12.82 0.40
N GLY A 373 2.01 13.82 1.20
CA GLY A 373 0.86 13.70 2.10
C GLY A 373 -0.45 13.42 1.35
N ILE A 374 -0.67 14.11 0.23
CA ILE A 374 -1.83 13.90 -0.62
C ILE A 374 -1.77 12.52 -1.32
N GLY A 375 -0.64 12.19 -1.95
CA GLY A 375 -0.45 10.93 -2.67
C GLY A 375 -0.55 9.70 -1.78
N ASP A 376 0.05 9.74 -0.58
CA ASP A 376 -0.03 8.65 0.41
C ASP A 376 -1.48 8.46 0.89
N THR A 377 -2.22 9.55 1.09
CA THR A 377 -3.63 9.48 1.49
C THR A 377 -4.48 8.82 0.40
N VAL A 378 -4.32 9.22 -0.86
CA VAL A 378 -5.09 8.66 -1.98
C VAL A 378 -4.71 7.21 -2.24
N SER A 379 -3.42 6.90 -2.33
CA SER A 379 -2.94 5.57 -2.69
C SER A 379 -3.11 4.57 -1.54
N GLN A 380 -2.55 4.87 -0.36
CA GLN A 380 -2.48 3.96 0.79
C GLN A 380 -3.67 4.10 1.73
N GLY A 381 -4.27 5.30 1.82
CA GLY A 381 -5.41 5.55 2.70
C GLY A 381 -6.77 5.20 2.10
N ILE A 382 -6.90 5.24 0.77
CA ILE A 382 -8.20 5.12 0.09
C ILE A 382 -8.20 3.99 -0.93
N ALA A 383 -7.41 4.08 -2.00
CA ALA A 383 -7.48 3.15 -3.11
C ALA A 383 -7.07 1.72 -2.69
N TYR A 384 -5.93 1.58 -2.01
CA TYR A 384 -5.46 0.29 -1.53
C TYR A 384 -6.45 -0.39 -0.58
N PRO A 385 -6.93 0.23 0.52
CA PRO A 385 -7.83 -0.43 1.45
C PRO A 385 -9.13 -0.93 0.85
N ILE A 386 -9.74 -0.13 -0.03
CA ILE A 386 -11.01 -0.47 -0.68
C ILE A 386 -10.79 -1.67 -1.59
N LEU A 387 -9.81 -1.59 -2.50
CA LEU A 387 -9.54 -2.65 -3.46
C LEU A 387 -9.07 -3.93 -2.77
N ALA A 388 -8.17 -3.83 -1.79
CA ALA A 388 -7.68 -4.98 -1.04
C ALA A 388 -8.79 -5.59 -0.18
N GLY A 389 -9.68 -4.80 0.41
CA GLY A 389 -10.83 -5.31 1.17
C GLY A 389 -11.79 -6.13 0.32
N ILE A 390 -12.16 -5.62 -0.86
CA ILE A 390 -13.00 -6.34 -1.84
C ILE A 390 -12.30 -7.63 -2.29
N ALA A 391 -11.02 -7.54 -2.66
CA ALA A 391 -10.23 -8.68 -3.11
C ALA A 391 -10.08 -9.77 -2.04
N CYS A 392 -9.84 -9.38 -0.78
CA CYS A 392 -9.79 -10.32 0.34
C CYS A 392 -11.13 -11.01 0.54
N SER A 393 -12.25 -10.28 0.42
CA SER A 393 -13.58 -10.85 0.58
C SER A 393 -13.85 -11.96 -0.44
N LEU A 394 -13.49 -11.71 -1.71
CA LEU A 394 -13.58 -12.68 -2.81
C LEU A 394 -12.61 -13.87 -2.61
N ALA A 395 -11.36 -13.59 -2.26
CA ALA A 395 -10.34 -14.59 -2.01
C ALA A 395 -10.74 -15.57 -0.88
N LEU A 396 -11.27 -15.05 0.22
CA LEU A 396 -11.75 -15.87 1.34
C LEU A 396 -12.94 -16.75 0.97
N ALA A 397 -13.78 -16.30 0.04
CA ALA A 397 -14.84 -17.11 -0.56
C ALA A 397 -14.31 -18.19 -1.54
N GLY A 398 -12.99 -18.23 -1.79
CA GLY A 398 -12.37 -19.16 -2.72
C GLY A 398 -12.32 -18.68 -4.17
N ASN A 399 -12.69 -17.42 -4.43
CA ASN A 399 -12.70 -16.87 -5.78
C ASN A 399 -11.35 -16.23 -6.16
N VAL A 400 -10.65 -16.84 -7.12
CA VAL A 400 -9.35 -16.38 -7.64
C VAL A 400 -9.43 -15.03 -8.37
N ALA A 401 -10.63 -14.59 -8.76
CA ALA A 401 -10.82 -13.24 -9.30
C ALA A 401 -10.45 -12.15 -8.28
N GLY A 402 -10.43 -12.44 -6.97
CA GLY A 402 -10.08 -11.47 -5.92
C GLY A 402 -8.69 -10.85 -6.11
N PRO A 403 -7.59 -11.63 -6.00
CA PRO A 403 -6.23 -11.12 -6.22
C PRO A 403 -6.02 -10.51 -7.62
N ILE A 404 -6.62 -11.08 -8.66
CA ILE A 404 -6.50 -10.58 -10.04
C ILE A 404 -7.16 -9.21 -10.18
N LEU A 405 -8.35 -9.03 -9.61
CA LEU A 405 -9.05 -7.75 -9.61
C LEU A 405 -8.24 -6.69 -8.88
N PHE A 406 -7.63 -7.03 -7.74
CA PHE A 406 -6.74 -6.13 -7.02
C PHE A 406 -5.56 -5.67 -7.90
N GLU A 407 -4.87 -6.62 -8.52
CA GLU A 407 -3.73 -6.36 -9.41
C GLU A 407 -4.09 -5.40 -10.55
N VAL A 408 -5.17 -5.71 -11.27
CA VAL A 408 -5.57 -4.96 -12.46
C VAL A 408 -6.14 -3.59 -12.07
N ALA A 409 -7.11 -3.56 -11.15
CA ALA A 409 -7.79 -2.31 -10.79
C ALA A 409 -6.82 -1.32 -10.12
N TYR A 410 -5.96 -1.79 -9.23
CA TYR A 410 -4.99 -0.92 -8.55
C TYR A 410 -4.02 -0.29 -9.55
N LYS A 411 -3.48 -1.08 -10.49
CA LYS A 411 -2.56 -0.58 -11.51
C LYS A 411 -3.21 0.35 -12.51
N VAL A 412 -4.44 0.07 -12.96
CA VAL A 412 -5.16 0.94 -13.88
C VAL A 412 -5.38 2.32 -13.25
N LEU A 413 -5.82 2.36 -11.99
CA LEU A 413 -5.99 3.63 -11.27
C LEU A 413 -4.65 4.34 -11.04
N MET A 414 -3.64 3.62 -10.57
CA MET A 414 -2.30 4.16 -10.33
C MET A 414 -1.67 4.74 -11.60
N ILE A 415 -1.59 3.96 -12.68
CA ILE A 415 -0.97 4.39 -13.94
C ILE A 415 -1.77 5.51 -14.60
N GLY A 416 -3.10 5.41 -14.62
CA GLY A 416 -3.98 6.43 -15.19
C GLY A 416 -3.86 7.76 -14.46
N MET A 417 -3.99 7.74 -13.13
CA MET A 417 -3.89 8.95 -12.30
C MET A 417 -2.47 9.51 -12.31
N GLY A 418 -1.45 8.65 -12.15
CA GLY A 418 -0.06 9.05 -12.21
C GLY A 418 0.31 9.71 -13.54
N TYR A 419 -0.17 9.17 -14.67
CA TYR A 419 0.11 9.77 -15.97
C TYR A 419 -0.58 11.14 -16.13
N ALA A 420 -1.84 11.24 -15.67
CA ALA A 420 -2.57 12.51 -15.70
C ALA A 420 -1.86 13.59 -14.85
N MET A 421 -1.43 13.24 -13.65
CA MET A 421 -0.71 14.13 -12.73
C MET A 421 0.65 14.54 -13.28
N TYR A 422 1.42 13.60 -13.83
CA TYR A 422 2.68 13.88 -14.52
C TYR A 422 2.48 14.86 -15.69
N MET A 423 1.51 14.60 -16.57
CA MET A 423 1.26 15.45 -17.75
C MET A 423 0.72 16.83 -17.35
N MET A 424 -0.06 16.92 -16.28
CA MET A 424 -0.48 18.20 -15.71
C MET A 424 0.72 19.01 -15.24
N GLY A 425 1.64 18.40 -14.48
CA GLY A 425 2.88 19.04 -14.05
C GLY A 425 3.75 19.52 -15.22
N TYR A 426 3.87 18.72 -16.27
CA TYR A 426 4.63 19.10 -17.47
C TYR A 426 4.00 20.28 -18.22
N LYS A 427 2.68 20.25 -18.45
CA LYS A 427 1.99 21.28 -19.23
C LYS A 427 1.83 22.61 -18.49
N GLN A 428 1.62 22.57 -17.17
CA GLN A 428 1.29 23.74 -16.37
C GLN A 428 2.49 24.28 -15.57
N GLY A 429 3.60 23.54 -15.48
CA GLY A 429 4.79 23.98 -14.76
C GLY A 429 4.50 24.37 -13.31
N LYS A 430 5.02 25.53 -12.87
CA LYS A 430 4.80 26.05 -11.50
C LYS A 430 3.31 26.32 -11.18
N SER A 431 2.47 26.64 -12.18
CA SER A 431 1.03 26.92 -11.96
C SER A 431 0.21 25.67 -11.57
N ALA A 432 0.72 24.46 -11.86
CA ALA A 432 0.11 23.21 -11.44
C ALA A 432 -0.04 23.12 -9.90
N ILE A 433 0.87 23.77 -9.18
CA ILE A 433 0.93 23.77 -7.71
C ILE A 433 -0.32 24.43 -7.13
N VAL A 434 -0.67 25.61 -7.64
CA VAL A 434 -1.83 26.38 -7.18
C VAL A 434 -3.10 25.57 -7.38
N LYS A 435 -3.26 24.95 -8.55
CA LYS A 435 -4.44 24.14 -8.89
C LYS A 435 -4.62 22.89 -8.03
N ILE A 436 -3.54 22.22 -7.65
CA ILE A 436 -3.62 21.04 -6.76
C ILE A 436 -3.93 21.49 -5.32
N LEU A 437 -3.30 22.56 -4.84
CA LEU A 437 -3.46 23.04 -3.48
C LEU A 437 -4.80 23.76 -3.25
N SER A 438 -5.39 24.35 -4.30
CA SER A 438 -6.69 25.02 -4.25
C SER A 438 -7.88 24.06 -4.42
N ALA A 439 -7.66 22.74 -4.52
CA ALA A 439 -8.68 21.80 -4.97
C ALA A 439 -9.68 21.40 -3.86
N GLY A 440 -10.77 22.16 -3.71
CA GLY A 440 -11.99 21.69 -3.04
C GLY A 440 -12.53 20.39 -3.67
N THR A 441 -12.33 20.24 -4.98
CA THR A 441 -12.63 19.01 -5.74
C THR A 441 -11.92 17.75 -5.19
N LEU A 442 -10.65 17.84 -4.75
CA LEU A 442 -9.93 16.67 -4.22
C LEU A 442 -10.53 16.22 -2.87
N ASN A 443 -10.92 17.18 -2.03
CA ASN A 443 -11.59 16.90 -0.76
C ASN A 443 -12.95 16.22 -0.99
N ARG A 444 -13.76 16.68 -1.95
CA ARG A 444 -15.06 16.04 -2.28
C ARG A 444 -14.89 14.61 -2.81
N ILE A 445 -13.93 14.41 -3.73
CA ILE A 445 -13.61 13.08 -4.26
C ILE A 445 -13.17 12.15 -3.11
N THR A 446 -12.28 12.64 -2.26
CA THR A 446 -11.79 11.93 -1.07
C THR A 446 -12.92 11.53 -0.13
N GLU A 447 -13.88 12.42 0.14
CA GLU A 447 -15.03 12.13 1.00
C GLU A 447 -15.98 11.09 0.36
N ALA A 448 -16.27 11.20 -0.93
CA ALA A 448 -17.07 10.21 -1.65
C ALA A 448 -16.43 8.81 -1.57
N PHE A 449 -15.13 8.68 -1.85
CA PHE A 449 -14.43 7.41 -1.70
C PHE A 449 -14.35 6.93 -0.24
N SER A 450 -14.23 7.85 0.73
CA SER A 450 -14.23 7.50 2.16
C SER A 450 -15.57 6.92 2.60
N ILE A 451 -16.69 7.39 2.06
CA ILE A 451 -18.02 6.83 2.33
C ILE A 451 -18.11 5.39 1.82
N VAL A 452 -17.64 5.15 0.58
CA VAL A 452 -17.55 3.79 0.01
C VAL A 452 -16.71 2.90 0.93
N GLY A 453 -15.52 3.38 1.29
CA GLY A 453 -14.61 2.66 2.18
C GLY A 453 -15.23 2.34 3.53
N LEU A 454 -15.91 3.30 4.19
CA LEU A 454 -16.51 3.09 5.50
C LEU A 454 -17.62 2.03 5.48
N MET A 455 -18.50 2.03 4.49
CA MET A 455 -19.55 1.01 4.37
C MET A 455 -18.94 -0.38 4.14
N VAL A 456 -17.92 -0.49 3.27
CA VAL A 456 -17.22 -1.75 3.02
C VAL A 456 -16.48 -2.23 4.27
N VAL A 457 -15.78 -1.33 4.98
CA VAL A 457 -15.09 -1.64 6.25
C VAL A 457 -16.10 -2.10 7.32
N GLY A 458 -17.31 -1.52 7.35
CA GLY A 458 -18.41 -1.98 8.19
C GLY A 458 -18.85 -3.42 7.87
N ASN A 459 -19.04 -3.74 6.60
CA ASN A 459 -19.32 -5.11 6.14
C ASN A 459 -18.20 -6.09 6.52
N MET A 460 -16.94 -5.67 6.37
CA MET A 460 -15.78 -6.48 6.73
C MET A 460 -15.71 -6.72 8.24
N ALA A 461 -16.03 -5.72 9.08
CA ALA A 461 -16.09 -5.90 10.53
C ALA A 461 -17.16 -6.93 10.93
N ALA A 462 -18.30 -6.95 10.23
CA ALA A 462 -19.37 -7.90 10.47
C ALA A 462 -19.02 -9.34 10.04
N THR A 463 -18.24 -9.51 8.97
CA THR A 463 -18.03 -10.81 8.32
C THR A 463 -16.64 -11.42 8.55
N ARG A 464 -15.64 -10.62 8.93
CA ARG A 464 -14.22 -11.04 8.97
C ARG A 464 -13.64 -11.09 10.37
N VAL A 465 -14.25 -10.42 11.35
CA VAL A 465 -13.91 -10.60 12.76
C VAL A 465 -14.76 -11.76 13.29
N ASN A 466 -14.29 -12.99 13.05
CA ASN A 466 -15.12 -14.19 13.14
C ASN A 466 -15.01 -14.89 14.51
N ILE A 467 -15.56 -14.24 15.55
CA ILE A 467 -15.53 -14.74 16.93
C ILE A 467 -16.95 -14.99 17.50
N LYS A 468 -17.08 -16.00 18.34
CA LYS A 468 -18.28 -16.30 19.15
C LYS A 468 -17.91 -16.66 20.59
N THR A 469 -18.87 -16.62 21.49
CA THR A 469 -18.72 -17.24 22.81
C THR A 469 -19.30 -18.67 22.80
N PRO A 470 -18.53 -19.71 23.17
CA PRO A 470 -19.03 -21.08 23.24
C PRO A 470 -19.76 -21.39 24.55
N ILE A 471 -19.88 -20.42 25.47
CA ILE A 471 -20.49 -20.61 26.79
C ILE A 471 -21.95 -21.05 26.64
N ALA A 472 -22.23 -22.25 27.13
CA ALA A 472 -23.56 -22.79 27.27
C ALA A 472 -23.71 -23.36 28.69
N PHE A 473 -24.83 -23.04 29.34
CA PHE A 473 -25.17 -23.53 30.68
C PHE A 473 -26.56 -24.16 30.66
N LYS A 474 -26.76 -25.24 31.41
CA LYS A 474 -28.06 -25.88 31.57
C LYS A 474 -28.73 -25.36 32.83
N VAL A 475 -30.00 -24.97 32.72
CA VAL A 475 -30.88 -24.67 33.86
C VAL A 475 -32.04 -25.66 33.80
N GLY A 476 -32.00 -26.70 34.63
CA GLY A 476 -32.90 -27.86 34.51
C GLY A 476 -32.65 -28.65 33.21
N GLU A 477 -33.70 -28.91 32.44
CA GLU A 477 -33.60 -29.55 31.11
C GLU A 477 -33.32 -28.56 29.97
N VAL A 478 -33.39 -27.25 30.22
CA VAL A 478 -33.23 -26.23 29.17
C VAL A 478 -31.76 -25.83 29.05
N GLY A 479 -31.19 -26.08 27.87
CA GLY A 479 -29.86 -25.59 27.50
C GLY A 479 -29.91 -24.12 27.08
N ILE A 480 -29.25 -23.24 27.83
CA ILE A 480 -29.13 -21.82 27.53
C ILE A 480 -27.76 -21.57 26.89
N ASN A 481 -27.77 -21.05 25.66
CA ASN A 481 -26.56 -20.66 24.94
C ASN A 481 -26.37 -19.14 25.02
N LEU A 482 -25.25 -18.68 25.59
CA LEU A 482 -24.99 -17.25 25.78
C LEU A 482 -24.93 -16.52 24.45
N GLN A 483 -24.37 -17.12 23.40
CA GLN A 483 -24.31 -16.52 22.07
C GLN A 483 -25.71 -16.21 21.51
N ASN A 484 -26.70 -17.07 21.76
CA ASN A 484 -28.08 -16.83 21.30
C ASN A 484 -28.74 -15.66 22.03
N ILE A 485 -28.44 -15.48 23.33
CA ILE A 485 -28.89 -14.30 24.09
C ILE A 485 -28.27 -13.03 23.52
N LEU A 486 -26.95 -13.02 23.30
CA LEU A 486 -26.26 -11.88 22.71
C LEU A 486 -26.80 -11.56 21.30
N ASN A 487 -27.04 -12.58 20.48
CA ASN A 487 -27.62 -12.42 19.15
C ASN A 487 -29.06 -11.87 19.19
N SER A 488 -29.84 -12.17 20.24
CA SER A 488 -31.19 -11.63 20.40
C SER A 488 -31.18 -10.14 20.78
N LEU A 489 -30.12 -9.68 21.46
CA LEU A 489 -29.91 -8.25 21.77
C LEU A 489 -29.37 -7.49 20.56
N LEU A 490 -28.29 -8.00 19.97
CA LEU A 490 -27.63 -7.41 18.81
C LEU A 490 -26.78 -8.50 18.11
N PRO A 491 -27.22 -9.05 16.96
CA PRO A 491 -26.40 -9.99 16.22
C PRO A 491 -25.07 -9.34 15.79
N GLY A 492 -23.96 -10.10 15.89
CA GLY A 492 -22.62 -9.58 15.59
C GLY A 492 -22.02 -8.69 16.69
N MET A 493 -22.64 -8.56 17.87
CA MET A 493 -22.14 -7.67 18.92
C MET A 493 -20.66 -7.91 19.30
N LEU A 494 -20.20 -9.17 19.40
CA LEU A 494 -18.81 -9.49 19.74
C LEU A 494 -17.82 -8.95 18.68
N PRO A 495 -17.98 -9.25 17.37
CA PRO A 495 -17.21 -8.63 16.29
C PRO A 495 -17.17 -7.09 16.35
N LEU A 496 -18.31 -6.45 16.60
CA LEU A 496 -18.41 -4.99 16.67
C LEU A 496 -17.62 -4.44 17.87
N ILE A 497 -17.81 -5.02 19.06
CA ILE A 497 -17.10 -4.62 20.28
C ILE A 497 -15.59 -4.78 20.10
N ALA A 498 -15.13 -5.92 19.57
CA ALA A 498 -13.70 -6.15 19.33
C ALA A 498 -13.11 -5.07 18.41
N THR A 499 -13.79 -4.76 17.31
CA THR A 499 -13.39 -3.71 16.36
C THR A 499 -13.33 -2.33 17.02
N LEU A 500 -14.38 -1.96 17.76
CA LEU A 500 -14.47 -0.65 18.43
C LEU A 500 -13.45 -0.51 19.58
N LEU A 501 -13.15 -1.58 20.31
CA LEU A 501 -12.11 -1.56 21.35
C LEU A 501 -10.73 -1.33 20.74
N VAL A 502 -10.40 -2.02 19.64
CA VAL A 502 -9.14 -1.80 18.94
C VAL A 502 -9.08 -0.37 18.38
N TRP A 503 -10.17 0.11 17.78
CA TRP A 503 -10.26 1.50 17.30
C TRP A 503 -10.06 2.52 18.43
N LYS A 504 -10.61 2.25 19.62
CA LYS A 504 -10.41 3.09 20.81
C LYS A 504 -8.95 3.10 21.25
N LEU A 505 -8.24 1.97 21.23
CA LEU A 505 -6.81 1.92 21.54
C LEU A 505 -5.99 2.74 20.53
N LEU A 506 -6.30 2.63 19.23
CA LEU A 506 -5.67 3.44 18.19
C LEU A 506 -5.95 4.94 18.36
N SER A 507 -7.18 5.32 18.74
CA SER A 507 -7.53 6.72 19.03
C SER A 507 -6.74 7.30 20.22
N LYS A 508 -6.28 6.44 21.14
CA LYS A 508 -5.37 6.77 22.25
C LYS A 508 -3.89 6.74 21.84
N LYS A 509 -3.58 6.65 20.54
CA LYS A 509 -2.22 6.60 19.98
C LYS A 509 -1.40 5.39 20.45
N VAL A 510 -2.03 4.29 20.85
CA VAL A 510 -1.32 3.04 21.14
C VAL A 510 -0.74 2.49 19.84
N LYS A 511 0.55 2.13 19.84
CA LYS A 511 1.23 1.63 18.64
C LYS A 511 0.57 0.33 18.14
N PRO A 512 0.36 0.15 16.82
CA PRO A 512 -0.23 -1.07 16.26
C PRO A 512 0.48 -2.35 16.70
N THR A 513 1.81 -2.32 16.84
CA THR A 513 2.61 -3.46 17.31
C THR A 513 2.23 -3.90 18.73
N TYR A 514 1.97 -2.97 19.65
CA TYR A 514 1.46 -3.30 20.98
C TYR A 514 0.04 -3.84 20.94
N ILE A 515 -0.81 -3.32 20.05
CA ILE A 515 -2.16 -3.83 19.88
C ILE A 515 -2.14 -5.28 19.38
N ILE A 516 -1.22 -5.64 18.47
CA ILE A 516 -1.04 -7.04 18.06
C ILE A 516 -0.71 -7.92 19.27
N VAL A 517 0.22 -7.49 20.13
CA VAL A 517 0.56 -8.23 21.36
C VAL A 517 -0.66 -8.35 22.28
N ILE A 518 -1.44 -7.28 22.44
CA ILE A 518 -2.67 -7.30 23.24
C ILE A 518 -3.69 -8.30 22.64
N ILE A 519 -3.94 -8.25 21.33
CA ILE A 519 -4.85 -9.19 20.64
C ILE A 519 -4.36 -10.63 20.82
N PHE A 520 -3.05 -10.86 20.71
CA PHE A 520 -2.46 -12.18 20.91
C PHE A 520 -2.70 -12.70 22.33
N VAL A 521 -2.35 -11.90 23.35
CA VAL A 521 -2.52 -12.27 24.77
C VAL A 521 -4.00 -12.47 25.11
N VAL A 522 -4.87 -11.55 24.69
CA VAL A 522 -6.32 -11.64 24.94
C VAL A 522 -6.92 -12.83 24.22
N GLY A 523 -6.59 -13.05 22.94
CA GLY A 523 -7.10 -14.19 22.18
C GLY A 523 -6.70 -15.53 22.80
N VAL A 524 -5.44 -15.66 23.24
CA VAL A 524 -4.98 -16.88 23.93
C VAL A 524 -5.71 -17.08 25.25
N ILE A 525 -5.73 -16.08 26.13
CA ILE A 525 -6.37 -16.19 27.46
C ILE A 525 -7.86 -16.49 27.31
N THR A 526 -8.57 -15.73 26.47
CA THR A 526 -10.02 -15.87 26.30
C THR A 526 -10.40 -17.20 25.64
N SER A 527 -9.54 -17.77 24.79
CA SER A 527 -9.74 -19.11 24.25
C SER A 527 -9.51 -20.19 25.31
N LEU A 528 -8.44 -20.09 26.11
CA LEU A 528 -8.09 -21.10 27.10
C LEU A 528 -9.12 -21.18 28.25
N ILE A 529 -9.73 -20.06 28.63
CA ILE A 529 -10.82 -20.04 29.63
C ILE A 529 -12.20 -20.34 29.01
N GLY A 530 -12.28 -20.62 27.71
CA GLY A 530 -13.54 -20.93 27.02
C GLY A 530 -14.49 -19.74 26.83
N LEU A 531 -14.00 -18.50 26.93
CA LEU A 531 -14.82 -17.29 26.73
C LEU A 531 -15.05 -17.00 25.25
N LEU A 532 -14.03 -17.18 24.41
CA LEU A 532 -14.08 -16.97 22.96
C LEU A 532 -13.67 -18.23 22.19
N ALA A 533 -14.32 -18.44 21.05
CA ALA A 533 -13.98 -19.43 20.05
C ALA A 533 -14.16 -18.83 18.65
N VAL A 534 -13.58 -19.47 17.63
CA VAL A 534 -13.81 -19.08 16.24
C VAL A 534 -15.27 -19.36 15.88
N ALA A 535 -15.95 -18.36 15.31
CA ALA A 535 -17.29 -18.53 14.79
C ALA A 535 -17.26 -19.38 13.52
N SER A 536 -18.22 -20.29 13.42
CA SER A 536 -18.33 -21.32 12.39
C SER A 536 -19.25 -20.88 11.28
#